data_AF-A0AA36AY98-F1
#
_entry.id   AF-A0AA36AY98-F1
#
_cell.length_a   1.000
_cell.length_b   1.000
_cell.length_c   1.000
_cell.angle_alpha   90.00
_cell.angle_beta   90.00
_cell.angle_gamma   90.00
#
_symmetry.space_group_name_H-M   'P 1'
#
loop_
_entity.id
_entity.type
_entity.pdbx_description
1 polymer ?
#
loop_
_entity_poly.entity_id
_entity_poly.type
_entity_poly.pdbx_seq_one_letter_code
_entity_poly.pdbx_strand_id
1 'polypeptide(L)'
;MRNFFKSEFAAKNIWFGYPRPEVFYLPQWHRLSNVFVIYRVLTALFTIACLINYIIATTNDPDTDHNVMAYLTTWAYIILMLHFNIAAVVAVYWKCRSCRGDPEVSNYINVVARPRKHKKSDQKQQQQQQQQLQQQQEQQQQQQDQPTVTVQLNTNGAPDEDTEQPVFGTQLSMETAMCVGKVDQTTWYMKLSWMFYNVSFVSAIVVTLVFFGAVYPNLSPEDKKSSLGISFEDLSIHGLNTLLVLMEVALSSFPVRLVHALYPMLYGLLYMVFNISYWSYDPKRNVIYEGMLDWNHPLKCLILVVLLVFVVTPILQITHFLFYKLRSLVFGRSARLDSTSSFSTCDV
;
A
#
# COMPACT_ATOMS: atom_id res chain seq x y z
N MET A 1 2.95 -14.65 -18.44
CA MET A 1 4.01 -14.32 -17.46
C MET A 1 4.85 -13.11 -17.86
N ARG A 2 5.42 -13.06 -19.09
CA ARG A 2 6.22 -11.91 -19.59
C ARG A 2 5.53 -10.54 -19.47
N ASN A 3 4.24 -10.46 -19.82
CA ASN A 3 3.49 -9.20 -19.76
C ASN A 3 3.27 -8.69 -18.33
N PHE A 4 3.13 -9.61 -17.36
CA PHE A 4 3.04 -9.26 -15.95
C PHE A 4 4.32 -8.56 -15.48
N PHE A 5 5.49 -9.18 -15.70
CA PHE A 5 6.77 -8.59 -15.29
C PHE A 5 7.06 -7.26 -15.98
N LYS A 6 6.77 -7.15 -17.28
CA LYS A 6 6.89 -5.87 -18.00
C LYS A 6 6.01 -4.77 -17.38
N SER A 7 4.79 -5.10 -16.98
CA SER A 7 3.91 -4.14 -16.31
C SER A 7 4.38 -3.82 -14.89
N GLU A 8 4.79 -4.82 -14.12
CA GLU A 8 5.18 -4.70 -12.72
C GLU A 8 6.41 -3.79 -12.55
N PHE A 9 7.41 -3.96 -13.42
CA PHE A 9 8.66 -3.19 -13.41
C PHE A 9 8.64 -1.96 -14.34
N ALA A 10 7.46 -1.55 -14.83
CA ALA A 10 7.35 -0.31 -15.58
C ALA A 10 7.72 0.90 -14.70
N ALA A 11 8.36 1.93 -15.26
CA ALA A 11 8.84 3.10 -14.53
C ALA A 11 7.73 3.81 -13.71
N LYS A 12 6.48 3.82 -14.22
CA LYS A 12 5.31 4.36 -13.52
C LYS A 12 5.01 3.66 -12.18
N ASN A 13 5.43 2.41 -12.03
CA ASN A 13 5.19 1.60 -10.84
C ASN A 13 6.32 1.66 -9.82
N ILE A 14 7.48 2.25 -10.18
CA ILE A 14 8.57 2.53 -9.24
C ILE A 14 8.06 3.50 -8.16
N TRP A 15 7.30 4.51 -8.57
CA TRP A 15 6.70 5.49 -7.67
C TRP A 15 5.42 4.99 -7.02
N PHE A 16 5.08 5.60 -5.89
CA PHE A 16 3.90 5.29 -5.08
C PHE A 16 2.60 5.89 -5.63
N GLY A 17 2.27 5.65 -6.90
CA GLY A 17 0.99 6.04 -7.49
C GLY A 17 -0.05 4.94 -7.37
N TYR A 18 -1.24 5.26 -6.85
CA TYR A 18 -2.32 4.28 -6.75
C TYR A 18 -3.71 4.89 -7.02
N PRO A 19 -4.55 4.23 -7.83
CA PRO A 19 -5.83 4.80 -8.25
C PRO A 19 -6.93 4.73 -7.18
N ARG A 20 -6.68 4.04 -6.06
CA ARG A 20 -7.66 3.74 -5.01
C ARG A 20 -7.09 4.09 -3.63
N PRO A 21 -7.26 5.33 -3.14
CA PRO A 21 -6.64 5.78 -1.89
C PRO A 21 -7.19 5.06 -0.65
N GLU A 22 -8.31 4.36 -0.78
CA GLU A 22 -9.07 3.78 0.33
C GLU A 22 -8.39 2.54 0.91
N VAL A 23 -7.49 1.93 0.15
CA VAL A 23 -6.64 0.83 0.62
C VAL A 23 -5.69 1.26 1.75
N PHE A 24 -5.47 2.57 1.93
CA PHE A 24 -4.56 3.10 2.94
C PHE A 24 -5.24 3.42 4.28
N TYR A 25 -6.57 3.44 4.34
CA TYR A 25 -7.32 3.73 5.57
C TYR A 25 -8.43 2.73 5.90
N LEU A 26 -8.77 1.82 4.99
CA LEU A 26 -9.76 0.78 5.25
C LEU A 26 -9.11 -0.55 5.65
N PRO A 27 -9.71 -1.28 6.61
CA PRO A 27 -9.29 -2.64 6.91
C PRO A 27 -9.50 -3.54 5.71
N GLN A 28 -8.70 -4.60 5.64
CA GLN A 28 -8.98 -5.71 4.75
C GLN A 28 -10.36 -6.31 5.06
N TRP A 29 -10.69 -6.41 6.35
CA TRP A 29 -11.92 -7.01 6.87
C TRP A 29 -12.99 -5.92 7.07
N HIS A 30 -13.71 -5.58 6.00
CA HIS A 30 -14.68 -4.46 5.97
C HIS A 30 -15.71 -4.41 7.11
N ARG A 31 -16.10 -5.57 7.69
CA ARG A 31 -17.05 -5.63 8.82
C ARG A 31 -16.47 -5.17 10.17
N LEU A 32 -15.16 -4.97 10.24
CA LEU A 32 -14.44 -4.66 11.47
C LEU A 32 -13.89 -3.22 11.49
N SER A 33 -14.56 -2.26 10.82
CA SER A 33 -14.09 -0.88 10.68
C SER A 33 -13.75 -0.20 12.01
N ASN A 34 -14.62 -0.29 13.03
CA ASN A 34 -14.36 0.32 14.34
C ASN A 34 -13.18 -0.37 15.06
N VAL A 35 -13.15 -1.71 15.03
CA VAL A 35 -12.08 -2.52 15.63
C VAL A 35 -10.73 -2.21 14.98
N PHE A 36 -10.71 -2.00 13.67
CA PHE A 36 -9.50 -1.64 12.93
C PHE A 36 -8.95 -0.28 13.34
N VAL A 37 -9.80 0.73 13.52
CA VAL A 37 -9.35 2.05 14.00
C VAL A 37 -8.79 1.95 15.42
N ILE A 38 -9.42 1.16 16.30
CA ILE A 38 -8.90 0.88 17.64
C ILE A 38 -7.53 0.20 17.56
N TYR A 39 -7.39 -0.84 16.73
CA TYR A 39 -6.11 -1.52 16.47
C TYR A 39 -5.03 -0.53 16.04
N ARG A 40 -5.33 0.36 15.09
CA ARG A 40 -4.39 1.37 14.59
C ARG A 40 -3.90 2.30 15.68
N VAL A 41 -4.80 2.79 16.53
CA VAL A 41 -4.43 3.68 17.66
C VAL A 41 -3.59 2.90 18.68
N LEU A 42 -3.98 1.67 19.01
CA LEU A 42 -3.24 0.85 19.97
C LEU A 42 -1.82 0.53 19.47
N THR A 43 -1.63 0.16 18.20
CA THR A 43 -0.28 -0.11 17.66
C THR A 43 0.56 1.14 17.52
N ALA A 44 -0.03 2.29 17.18
CA ALA A 44 0.66 3.57 17.16
C ALA A 44 1.19 3.96 18.56
N LEU A 45 0.35 3.86 19.59
CA LEU A 45 0.75 4.13 20.99
C LEU A 45 1.77 3.11 21.50
N PHE A 46 1.55 1.82 21.21
CA PHE A 46 2.46 0.75 21.60
C PHE A 46 3.86 0.95 21.00
N THR A 47 3.95 1.26 19.70
CA THR A 47 5.24 1.48 19.05
C THR A 47 5.97 2.71 19.60
N ILE A 48 5.26 3.80 19.93
CA ILE A 48 5.86 4.95 20.63
C ILE A 48 6.41 4.53 22.01
N ALA A 49 5.58 3.86 22.82
CA ALA A 49 5.95 3.46 24.17
C ALA A 49 7.17 2.52 24.17
N CYS A 50 7.20 1.51 23.30
CA CYS A 50 8.34 0.61 23.18
C CYS A 50 9.60 1.32 22.71
N LEU A 51 9.51 2.27 21.77
CA LEU A 51 10.69 3.03 21.32
C LEU A 51 11.25 3.90 22.43
N ILE A 52 10.39 4.61 23.18
CA ILE A 52 10.81 5.42 24.33
C ILE A 52 11.47 4.54 25.40
N ASN A 53 10.82 3.42 25.76
CA ASN A 53 11.35 2.48 26.74
C ASN A 53 12.72 1.94 26.31
N TYR A 54 12.84 1.51 25.06
CA TYR A 54 14.11 1.02 24.50
C TYR A 54 15.20 2.10 24.54
N ILE A 55 14.92 3.32 24.10
CA ILE A 55 15.90 4.42 24.14
C ILE A 55 16.36 4.69 25.57
N ILE A 56 15.43 4.77 26.53
CA ILE A 56 15.76 5.02 27.95
C ILE A 56 16.59 3.88 28.52
N ALA A 57 16.17 2.63 28.28
CA ALA A 57 16.85 1.45 28.78
C ALA A 57 18.28 1.35 28.26
N THR A 58 18.48 1.49 26.94
CA THR A 58 19.80 1.41 26.31
C THR A 58 20.69 2.62 26.61
N THR A 59 20.14 3.82 26.75
CA THR A 59 20.95 5.02 27.07
C THR A 59 21.46 5.01 28.51
N ASN A 60 20.70 4.42 29.43
CA ASN A 60 21.09 4.34 30.84
C ASN A 60 21.92 3.09 31.17
N ASP A 61 22.12 2.21 30.20
CA ASP A 61 22.88 0.99 30.36
C ASP A 61 24.39 1.28 30.29
N PRO A 62 25.14 1.11 31.39
CA PRO A 62 26.56 1.45 31.43
C PRO A 62 27.41 0.56 30.51
N ASP A 63 26.90 -0.61 30.14
CA ASP A 63 27.60 -1.59 29.29
C ASP A 63 27.35 -1.35 27.79
N THR A 64 26.54 -0.33 27.43
CA THR A 64 26.31 0.00 26.02
C THR A 64 27.44 0.90 25.49
N ASP A 65 28.26 0.33 24.61
CA ASP A 65 29.44 1.00 24.04
C ASP A 65 29.12 2.07 22.97
N HIS A 66 27.90 2.08 22.44
CA HIS A 66 27.52 2.95 21.33
C HIS A 66 26.24 3.73 21.58
N ASN A 67 26.13 4.90 20.94
CA ASN A 67 24.88 5.64 20.98
C ASN A 67 23.73 4.77 20.43
N VAL A 68 22.58 4.75 21.12
CA VAL A 68 21.41 3.95 20.73
C VAL A 68 20.97 4.20 19.27
N MET A 69 21.18 5.41 18.74
CA MET A 69 20.84 5.76 17.36
C MET A 69 21.79 5.15 16.32
N ALA A 70 22.92 4.56 16.73
CA ALA A 70 23.87 3.93 15.82
C ALA A 70 23.39 2.54 15.35
N TYR A 71 22.54 1.87 16.13
CA TYR A 71 22.04 0.54 15.79
C TYR A 71 21.00 0.58 14.67
N LEU A 72 21.12 -0.33 13.71
CA LEU A 72 20.14 -0.57 12.64
C LEU A 72 18.75 -0.86 13.20
N THR A 73 18.67 -1.58 14.33
CA THR A 73 17.40 -1.89 14.98
C THR A 73 16.63 -0.62 15.35
N THR A 74 17.31 0.41 15.85
CA THR A 74 16.71 1.71 16.19
C THR A 74 16.13 2.38 14.95
N TRP A 75 16.89 2.43 13.85
CA TRP A 75 16.39 3.00 12.60
C TRP A 75 15.19 2.22 12.06
N ALA A 76 15.25 0.89 12.08
CA ALA A 76 14.17 0.03 11.58
C ALA A 76 12.89 0.22 12.40
N TYR A 77 13.04 0.33 13.72
CA TYR A 77 11.90 0.56 14.62
C TYR A 77 11.34 1.98 14.52
N ILE A 78 12.16 2.99 14.25
CA ILE A 78 11.69 4.36 13.95
C ILE A 78 10.83 4.37 12.69
N ILE A 79 11.26 3.73 11.60
CA ILE A 79 10.47 3.65 10.36
C ILE A 79 9.15 2.90 10.59
N LEU A 80 9.18 1.81 11.36
CA LEU A 80 7.99 1.06 11.78
C LEU A 80 7.02 1.96 12.57
N MET A 81 7.52 2.63 13.61
CA MET A 81 6.74 3.53 14.45
C MET A 81 6.12 4.66 13.61
N LEU A 82 6.89 5.29 12.71
CA LEU A 82 6.38 6.33 11.82
C LEU A 82 5.28 5.80 10.91
N HIS A 83 5.43 4.59 10.34
CA HIS A 83 4.38 3.96 9.54
C HIS A 83 3.08 3.80 10.35
N PHE A 84 3.14 3.19 11.52
CA PHE A 84 1.96 2.93 12.35
C PHE A 84 1.27 4.22 12.78
N ASN A 85 2.05 5.26 13.12
CA ASN A 85 1.50 6.55 13.53
C ASN A 85 0.83 7.29 12.37
N ILE A 86 1.47 7.35 11.19
CA ILE A 86 0.84 7.95 10.00
C ILE A 86 -0.43 7.19 9.64
N ALA A 87 -0.38 5.85 9.62
CA ALA A 87 -1.54 5.03 9.28
C ALA A 87 -2.69 5.18 10.29
N ALA A 88 -2.39 5.38 11.58
CA ALA A 88 -3.39 5.66 12.60
C ALA A 88 -4.04 7.03 12.41
N VAL A 89 -3.25 8.09 12.19
CA VAL A 89 -3.78 9.44 11.90
C VAL A 89 -4.69 9.41 10.68
N VAL A 90 -4.25 8.74 9.61
CA VAL A 90 -5.02 8.59 8.38
C VAL A 90 -6.33 7.83 8.62
N ALA A 91 -6.30 6.69 9.33
CA ALA A 91 -7.49 5.91 9.64
C ALA A 91 -8.50 6.70 10.51
N VAL A 92 -8.03 7.42 11.53
CA VAL A 92 -8.87 8.25 12.40
C VAL A 92 -9.47 9.43 11.62
N TYR A 93 -8.66 10.14 10.83
CA TYR A 93 -9.12 11.26 10.00
C TYR A 93 -10.29 10.86 9.09
N TRP A 94 -10.14 9.75 8.35
CA TRP A 94 -11.18 9.25 7.46
C TRP A 94 -12.40 8.74 8.22
N LYS A 95 -12.21 8.12 9.39
CA LYS A 95 -13.33 7.73 10.25
C LYS A 95 -14.13 8.93 10.74
N CYS A 96 -13.45 9.99 11.18
CA CYS A 96 -14.08 11.24 11.60
C CYS A 96 -14.86 11.90 10.46
N ARG A 97 -14.30 11.95 9.24
CA ARG A 97 -15.04 12.45 8.06
C ARG A 97 -16.28 11.62 7.75
N SER A 98 -16.16 10.29 7.81
CA SER A 98 -17.30 9.39 7.64
C SER A 98 -18.41 9.65 8.67
N CYS A 99 -18.06 9.86 9.95
CA CYS A 99 -19.03 10.14 11.01
C CYS A 99 -19.70 11.52 10.87
N ARG A 100 -19.03 12.49 10.23
CA ARG A 100 -19.59 13.82 9.94
C ARG A 100 -20.57 13.83 8.76
N GLY A 101 -20.83 12.67 8.14
CA GLY A 101 -21.79 12.55 7.05
C GLY A 101 -21.28 13.06 5.70
N ASP A 102 -19.95 13.10 5.51
CA ASP A 102 -19.35 13.50 4.24
C ASP A 102 -19.87 12.61 3.09
N PRO A 103 -20.60 13.18 2.10
CA PRO A 103 -21.24 12.41 1.03
C PRO A 103 -20.25 11.58 0.21
N GLU A 104 -19.03 12.08 0.03
CA GLU A 104 -17.97 11.41 -0.73
C GLU A 104 -17.57 10.08 -0.08
N VAL A 105 -17.40 10.10 1.25
CA VAL A 105 -17.01 8.93 2.05
C VAL A 105 -18.17 7.95 2.19
N SER A 106 -19.38 8.47 2.42
CA SER A 106 -20.58 7.66 2.67
C SER A 106 -21.00 6.87 1.41
N ASN A 107 -21.00 7.51 0.24
CA ASN A 107 -21.27 6.84 -1.03
C ASN A 107 -20.24 5.73 -1.32
N TYR A 108 -18.97 5.96 -1.03
CA TYR A 108 -17.92 4.97 -1.25
C TYR A 108 -18.05 3.74 -0.34
N ILE A 109 -18.25 3.94 0.98
CA ILE A 109 -18.46 2.82 1.92
C ILE A 109 -19.64 1.98 1.48
N ASN A 110 -20.74 2.61 1.03
CA ASN A 110 -21.91 1.91 0.53
C ASN A 110 -21.63 1.13 -0.76
N VAL A 111 -20.82 1.66 -1.69
CA VAL A 111 -20.43 0.95 -2.92
C VAL A 111 -19.53 -0.25 -2.64
N VAL A 112 -18.61 -0.14 -1.68
CA VAL A 112 -17.68 -1.22 -1.31
C VAL A 112 -18.33 -2.28 -0.42
N ALA A 113 -19.25 -1.89 0.46
CA ALA A 113 -19.99 -2.80 1.34
C ALA A 113 -21.09 -3.60 0.61
N ARG A 114 -21.50 -3.19 -0.60
CA ARG A 114 -22.56 -3.88 -1.38
C ARG A 114 -22.18 -5.33 -1.74
N PRO A 115 -23.00 -6.33 -1.39
CA PRO A 115 -22.76 -7.72 -1.76
C PRO A 115 -22.75 -7.94 -3.28
N ARG A 116 -21.82 -8.77 -3.78
CA ARG A 116 -21.64 -9.13 -5.20
C ARG A 116 -22.89 -9.66 -5.92
N LYS A 117 -23.91 -10.16 -5.22
CA LYS A 117 -25.15 -10.64 -5.84
C LYS A 117 -25.96 -9.49 -6.45
N HIS A 118 -26.03 -8.34 -5.78
CA HIS A 118 -26.73 -7.16 -6.29
C HIS A 118 -26.00 -6.53 -7.49
N LYS A 119 -24.67 -6.47 -7.47
CA LYS A 119 -23.93 -5.91 -8.60
C LYS A 119 -24.12 -6.68 -9.92
N LYS A 120 -24.40 -7.99 -9.85
CA LYS A 120 -24.76 -8.82 -11.01
C LYS A 120 -26.22 -8.62 -11.46
N SER A 121 -27.16 -8.38 -10.54
CA SER A 121 -28.54 -8.06 -10.91
C SER A 121 -28.60 -6.72 -11.62
N ASP A 122 -27.89 -5.71 -11.10
CA ASP A 122 -27.87 -4.36 -11.64
C ASP A 122 -27.25 -4.32 -13.04
N GLN A 123 -26.18 -5.09 -13.28
CA GLN A 123 -25.60 -5.28 -14.62
C GLN A 123 -26.57 -5.94 -15.60
N LYS A 124 -27.28 -7.00 -15.18
CA LYS A 124 -28.30 -7.64 -16.02
C LYS A 124 -29.45 -6.67 -16.36
N GLN A 125 -29.85 -5.85 -15.40
CA GLN A 125 -30.93 -4.89 -15.55
C GLN A 125 -30.54 -3.75 -16.49
N GLN A 126 -29.32 -3.22 -16.39
CA GLN A 126 -28.78 -2.24 -17.34
C GLN A 126 -28.65 -2.81 -18.75
N GLN A 127 -28.23 -4.07 -18.88
CA GLN A 127 -28.10 -4.72 -20.20
C GLN A 127 -29.47 -4.94 -20.87
N GLN A 128 -30.50 -5.28 -20.10
CA GLN A 128 -31.88 -5.34 -20.59
C GLN A 128 -32.41 -3.97 -21.00
N GLN A 129 -32.11 -2.93 -20.22
CA GLN A 129 -32.56 -1.57 -20.53
C GLN A 129 -31.89 -1.02 -21.80
N GLN A 130 -30.61 -1.34 -22.02
CA GLN A 130 -29.92 -1.02 -23.28
C GLN A 130 -30.51 -1.76 -24.48
N GLN A 131 -30.84 -3.04 -24.34
CA GLN A 131 -31.51 -3.79 -25.41
C GLN A 131 -32.89 -3.22 -25.75
N GLN A 132 -33.65 -2.77 -24.75
CA GLN A 132 -34.95 -2.12 -24.97
C GLN A 132 -34.81 -0.78 -25.69
N LEU A 133 -33.80 0.02 -25.34
CA LEU A 133 -33.51 1.29 -26.03
C LEU A 133 -33.09 1.06 -27.49
N GLN A 134 -32.27 0.03 -27.75
CA GLN A 134 -31.89 -0.35 -29.11
C GLN A 134 -33.10 -0.78 -29.96
N GLN A 135 -33.98 -1.59 -29.40
CA GLN A 135 -35.22 -2.00 -30.08
C GLN A 135 -36.15 -0.82 -30.35
N GLN A 136 -36.25 0.15 -29.44
CA GLN A 136 -37.02 1.37 -29.67
C GLN A 136 -36.41 2.22 -30.79
N GLN A 137 -35.08 2.32 -30.88
CA GLN A 137 -34.41 3.03 -31.95
C GLN A 137 -34.59 2.35 -33.31
N GLU A 138 -34.50 1.01 -33.37
CA GLU A 138 -34.76 0.24 -34.60
C GLU A 138 -36.22 0.38 -35.07
N GLN A 139 -37.18 0.39 -34.14
CA GLN A 139 -38.59 0.62 -34.47
C GLN A 139 -38.86 2.05 -34.97
N GLN A 140 -38.18 3.05 -34.40
CA GLN A 140 -38.28 4.44 -34.88
C GLN A 140 -37.66 4.61 -36.28
N GLN A 141 -36.54 3.95 -36.57
CA GLN A 141 -35.96 3.95 -37.92
C GLN A 141 -36.88 3.27 -38.95
N GLN A 142 -37.50 2.15 -38.61
CA GLN A 142 -38.44 1.46 -39.51
C GLN A 142 -39.74 2.25 -39.76
N GLN A 143 -40.17 3.10 -38.83
CA GLN A 143 -41.31 4.01 -39.05
C GLN A 143 -40.96 5.24 -39.90
N GLN A 144 -39.69 5.61 -40.00
CA GLN A 144 -39.21 6.70 -40.86
C GLN A 144 -39.04 6.31 -42.32
N ASP A 145 -38.99 5.01 -42.63
CA ASP A 145 -38.82 4.48 -44.00
C ASP A 145 -40.15 4.19 -44.75
N GLN A 146 -41.32 4.61 -44.23
CA GLN A 146 -42.57 4.56 -45.00
C GLN A 146 -42.66 5.74 -45.99
N PRO A 147 -42.95 5.49 -47.30
CA PRO A 147 -42.98 6.54 -48.29
C PRO A 147 -44.16 7.49 -48.06
N THR A 148 -43.86 8.76 -47.80
CA THR A 148 -44.84 9.85 -47.77
C THR A 148 -45.36 10.09 -49.18
N VAL A 149 -46.65 9.88 -49.41
CA VAL A 149 -47.34 10.30 -50.63
C VAL A 149 -47.42 11.84 -50.63
N THR A 150 -46.59 12.49 -51.43
CA THR A 150 -46.64 13.95 -51.65
C THR A 150 -47.87 14.32 -52.47
N VAL A 151 -48.89 14.88 -51.81
CA VAL A 151 -49.86 15.77 -52.45
C VAL A 151 -49.27 17.17 -52.40
N GLN A 152 -48.92 17.74 -53.55
CA GLN A 152 -48.52 19.14 -53.63
C GLN A 152 -49.75 20.05 -53.56
N LEU A 153 -49.79 20.93 -52.56
CA LEU A 153 -50.52 22.19 -52.66
C LEU A 153 -49.57 23.35 -52.33
N ASN A 154 -49.60 24.32 -53.24
CA ASN A 154 -48.79 25.52 -53.28
C ASN A 154 -49.34 26.58 -52.31
N THR A 155 -48.45 27.36 -51.65
CA THR A 155 -48.36 28.85 -51.71
C THR A 155 -47.64 29.46 -50.50
N ASN A 156 -46.58 30.24 -50.83
CA ASN A 156 -46.23 31.59 -50.32
C ASN A 156 -45.88 31.82 -48.82
N GLY A 157 -44.59 31.73 -48.51
CA GLY A 157 -43.71 32.90 -48.28
C GLY A 157 -43.91 33.87 -47.10
N ALA A 158 -43.21 33.55 -45.99
CA ALA A 158 -42.56 34.42 -44.97
C ALA A 158 -43.40 35.13 -43.88
N PRO A 159 -42.79 35.53 -42.75
CA PRO A 159 -41.68 34.96 -41.94
C PRO A 159 -42.13 34.69 -40.48
N ASP A 160 -41.36 33.97 -39.63
CA ASP A 160 -41.19 34.28 -38.19
C ASP A 160 -40.34 33.26 -37.40
N GLU A 161 -39.57 33.83 -36.47
CA GLU A 161 -39.21 33.42 -35.10
C GLU A 161 -38.51 32.08 -34.76
N ASP A 162 -37.39 32.26 -34.05
CA ASP A 162 -36.85 31.49 -32.92
C ASP A 162 -36.58 29.99 -33.08
N THR A 163 -35.32 29.68 -33.40
CA THR A 163 -34.75 28.32 -33.30
C THR A 163 -33.97 28.16 -31.99
N GLU A 164 -34.60 27.57 -30.98
CA GLU A 164 -33.89 26.87 -29.89
C GLU A 164 -33.45 25.48 -30.36
N GLN A 165 -32.17 25.15 -30.11
CA GLN A 165 -31.53 23.88 -30.48
C GLN A 165 -31.79 22.77 -29.44
N PRO A 166 -31.99 21.49 -29.83
CA PRO A 166 -31.97 20.38 -28.89
C PRO A 166 -30.56 19.76 -28.75
N VAL A 167 -29.97 20.03 -27.59
CA VAL A 167 -29.05 19.24 -26.75
C VAL A 167 -28.47 17.93 -27.35
N PHE A 168 -27.31 18.04 -28.00
CA PHE A 168 -26.36 16.94 -28.27
C PHE A 168 -25.37 16.79 -27.09
N GLY A 169 -25.88 16.65 -25.85
CA GLY A 169 -25.08 16.82 -24.63
C GLY A 169 -24.75 15.55 -23.83
N THR A 170 -25.46 14.45 -24.05
CA THR A 170 -25.50 13.38 -23.02
C THR A 170 -24.55 12.21 -23.30
N GLN A 171 -24.26 11.91 -24.57
CA GLN A 171 -23.45 10.73 -24.94
C GLN A 171 -21.93 10.97 -24.85
N LEU A 172 -21.46 12.20 -25.05
CA LEU A 172 -20.03 12.53 -24.97
C LEU A 172 -19.46 12.38 -23.54
N SER A 173 -20.32 12.42 -22.52
CA SER A 173 -19.90 12.24 -21.12
C SER A 173 -19.50 10.81 -20.77
N MET A 174 -20.11 9.80 -21.42
CA MET A 174 -19.93 8.39 -21.04
C MET A 174 -18.69 7.77 -21.70
N GLU A 175 -18.38 8.15 -22.93
CA GLU A 175 -17.13 7.78 -23.60
C GLU A 175 -15.92 8.50 -22.98
N THR A 176 -16.06 9.80 -22.65
CA THR A 176 -14.99 10.55 -21.97
C THR A 176 -14.71 9.98 -20.58
N ALA A 177 -15.73 9.47 -19.86
CA ALA A 177 -15.55 8.81 -18.57
C ALA A 177 -14.84 7.44 -18.67
N MET A 178 -14.93 6.74 -19.80
CA MET A 178 -14.26 5.45 -20.01
C MET A 178 -12.79 5.57 -20.41
N CYS A 179 -12.34 6.75 -20.86
CA CYS A 179 -10.95 7.03 -21.23
C CYS A 179 -10.16 7.85 -20.20
N VAL A 180 -10.71 8.11 -19.01
CA VAL A 180 -9.90 8.63 -17.89
C VAL A 180 -9.05 7.47 -17.36
N GLY A 181 -7.86 7.29 -17.92
CA GLY A 181 -6.82 6.46 -17.32
C GLY A 181 -6.72 6.85 -15.85
N LYS A 182 -7.00 5.91 -14.93
CA LYS A 182 -7.19 6.23 -13.50
C LYS A 182 -6.00 7.02 -12.96
N VAL A 183 -6.18 8.33 -12.87
CA VAL A 183 -5.19 9.29 -12.38
C VAL A 183 -4.91 8.94 -10.93
N ASP A 184 -3.64 8.92 -10.54
CA ASP A 184 -3.22 8.70 -9.15
C ASP A 184 -4.00 9.61 -8.20
N GLN A 185 -4.72 9.01 -7.24
CA GLN A 185 -5.57 9.71 -6.28
C GLN A 185 -4.94 9.73 -4.87
N THR A 186 -3.72 9.20 -4.71
CA THR A 186 -3.08 9.12 -3.39
C THR A 186 -2.43 10.44 -2.98
N THR A 187 -2.68 10.83 -1.73
CA THR A 187 -2.03 12.01 -1.12
C THR A 187 -0.60 11.66 -0.68
N TRP A 188 0.24 12.69 -0.50
CA TRP A 188 1.66 12.51 -0.18
C TRP A 188 1.90 11.67 1.10
N TYR A 189 1.07 11.82 2.13
CA TYR A 189 1.21 11.08 3.38
C TYR A 189 0.81 9.60 3.24
N MET A 190 -0.10 9.26 2.32
CA MET A 190 -0.42 7.87 1.99
C MET A 190 0.76 7.21 1.28
N LYS A 191 1.39 7.93 0.35
CA LYS A 191 2.60 7.47 -0.35
C LYS A 191 3.75 7.23 0.62
N LEU A 192 3.97 8.18 1.54
CA LEU A 192 5.00 8.06 2.57
C LEU A 192 4.74 6.86 3.50
N SER A 193 3.50 6.70 3.96
CA SER A 193 3.10 5.53 4.76
C SER A 193 3.30 4.22 4.00
N TRP A 194 3.00 4.21 2.69
CA TRP A 194 3.20 3.04 1.83
C TRP A 194 4.68 2.69 1.64
N MET A 195 5.54 3.69 1.50
CA MET A 195 6.99 3.48 1.48
C MET A 195 7.46 2.86 2.80
N PHE A 196 7.10 3.46 3.93
CA PHE A 196 7.48 2.92 5.25
C PHE A 196 6.91 1.53 5.49
N TYR A 197 5.70 1.22 5.01
CA TYR A 197 5.14 -0.13 5.07
C TYR A 197 6.02 -1.18 4.37
N ASN A 198 6.55 -0.86 3.18
CA ASN A 198 7.44 -1.78 2.44
C ASN A 198 8.80 -1.91 3.15
N VAL A 199 9.39 -0.78 3.58
CA VAL A 199 10.68 -0.79 4.29
C VAL A 199 10.56 -1.57 5.61
N SER A 200 9.54 -1.26 6.41
CA SER A 200 9.33 -1.86 7.73
C SER A 200 9.16 -3.36 7.66
N PHE A 201 8.39 -3.88 6.69
CA PHE A 201 8.17 -5.33 6.57
C PHE A 201 9.50 -6.09 6.40
N VAL A 202 10.36 -5.61 5.49
CA VAL A 202 11.66 -6.24 5.26
C VAL A 202 12.59 -6.03 6.46
N SER A 203 12.73 -4.79 6.93
CA SER A 203 13.68 -4.47 8.00
C SER A 203 13.33 -5.15 9.31
N ALA A 204 12.04 -5.27 9.66
CA ALA A 204 11.58 -5.99 10.86
C ALA A 204 12.06 -7.44 10.85
N ILE A 205 11.82 -8.16 9.74
CA ILE A 205 12.20 -9.57 9.63
C ILE A 205 13.72 -9.73 9.62
N VAL A 206 14.46 -8.86 8.91
CA VAL A 206 15.94 -8.90 8.94
C VAL A 206 16.46 -8.69 10.35
N VAL A 207 15.96 -7.68 11.08
CA VAL A 207 16.36 -7.40 12.46
C VAL A 207 16.06 -8.59 13.37
N THR A 208 14.87 -9.20 13.28
CA THR A 208 14.53 -10.40 14.06
C THR A 208 15.48 -11.56 13.76
N LEU A 209 15.75 -11.84 12.48
CA LEU A 209 16.60 -12.95 12.05
C LEU A 209 18.05 -12.75 12.49
N VAL A 210 18.60 -11.55 12.32
CA VAL A 210 19.97 -11.22 12.71
C VAL A 210 20.10 -11.25 14.22
N PHE A 211 19.17 -10.67 14.96
CA PHE A 211 19.24 -10.66 16.41
C PHE A 211 19.11 -12.06 17.01
N PHE A 212 18.02 -12.78 16.74
CA PHE A 212 17.83 -14.10 17.35
C PHE A 212 18.70 -15.20 16.75
N GLY A 213 19.11 -15.05 15.49
CA GLY A 213 19.94 -16.04 14.79
C GLY A 213 21.45 -15.84 14.99
N ALA A 214 21.90 -14.60 15.23
CA ALA A 214 23.33 -14.28 15.27
C ALA A 214 23.78 -13.53 16.53
N VAL A 215 22.99 -12.59 17.06
CA VAL A 215 23.40 -11.77 18.22
C VAL A 215 23.08 -12.49 19.53
N TYR A 216 21.81 -12.75 19.78
CA TYR A 216 21.28 -13.31 21.03
C TYR A 216 21.94 -14.65 21.47
N PRO A 217 22.25 -15.60 20.58
CA PRO A 217 22.96 -16.82 20.97
C PRO A 217 24.37 -16.58 21.51
N ASN A 218 25.01 -15.49 21.09
CA ASN A 218 26.38 -15.13 21.47
C ASN A 218 26.45 -14.15 22.66
N LEU A 219 25.30 -13.71 23.19
CA LEU A 219 25.25 -12.92 24.42
C LEU A 219 25.66 -13.76 25.63
N SER A 220 26.41 -13.15 26.54
CA SER A 220 26.78 -13.78 27.81
C SER A 220 25.53 -14.07 28.64
N PRO A 221 25.60 -15.01 29.62
CA PRO A 221 24.49 -15.26 30.52
C PRO A 221 24.07 -14.02 31.34
N GLU A 222 25.02 -13.16 31.74
CA GLU A 222 24.69 -11.91 32.44
C GLU A 222 23.95 -10.89 31.56
N ASP A 223 24.23 -10.85 30.26
CA ASP A 223 23.60 -9.90 29.32
C ASP A 223 22.15 -10.26 28.97
N LYS A 224 21.69 -11.46 29.31
CA LYS A 224 20.32 -11.93 29.01
C LYS A 224 19.23 -11.35 29.92
N LYS A 225 19.58 -10.40 30.80
CA LYS A 225 18.78 -9.39 31.55
C LYS A 225 17.34 -9.76 32.00
N SER A 226 16.96 -11.03 32.07
CA SER A 226 15.66 -11.49 32.58
C SER A 226 15.68 -12.95 33.03
N SER A 227 14.79 -13.31 33.96
CA SER A 227 14.62 -14.69 34.46
C SER A 227 14.07 -15.65 33.40
N LEU A 228 13.44 -15.11 32.35
CA LEU A 228 12.93 -15.85 31.19
C LEU A 228 13.97 -15.95 30.05
N GLY A 229 15.16 -15.36 30.24
CA GLY A 229 16.26 -15.34 29.28
C GLY A 229 16.17 -14.23 28.22
N ILE A 230 15.02 -13.57 28.04
CA ILE A 230 14.84 -12.48 27.06
C ILE A 230 14.22 -11.27 27.78
N SER A 231 14.82 -10.09 27.62
CA SER A 231 14.27 -8.83 28.16
C SER A 231 13.03 -8.37 27.37
N PHE A 232 12.20 -7.52 27.96
CA PHE A 232 11.04 -6.98 27.24
C PHE A 232 11.49 -6.09 26.08
N GLU A 233 12.58 -5.36 26.26
CA GLU A 233 13.22 -4.52 25.27
C GLU A 233 13.61 -5.38 24.07
N ASP A 234 14.43 -6.41 24.27
CA ASP A 234 14.89 -7.31 23.21
C ASP A 234 13.72 -7.97 22.48
N LEU A 235 12.72 -8.45 23.23
CA LEU A 235 11.55 -9.06 22.64
C LEU A 235 10.73 -8.06 21.84
N SER A 236 10.56 -6.82 22.32
CA SER A 236 9.67 -5.84 21.69
C SER A 236 10.25 -5.26 20.40
N ILE A 237 11.51 -4.83 20.42
CA ILE A 237 12.15 -4.20 19.24
C ILE A 237 12.61 -5.21 18.18
N HIS A 238 12.81 -6.48 18.56
CA HIS A 238 13.18 -7.55 17.61
C HIS A 238 12.03 -8.51 17.30
N GLY A 239 11.45 -9.17 18.31
CA GLY A 239 10.44 -10.22 18.10
C GLY A 239 9.06 -9.68 17.74
N LEU A 240 8.50 -8.82 18.59
CA LEU A 240 7.18 -8.22 18.38
C LEU A 240 7.16 -7.29 17.16
N ASN A 241 8.30 -6.71 16.78
CA ASN A 241 8.46 -5.97 15.53
C ASN A 241 8.02 -6.79 14.29
N THR A 242 8.51 -8.04 14.17
CA THR A 242 8.06 -8.94 13.09
C THR A 242 6.58 -9.30 13.23
N LEU A 243 6.08 -9.52 14.44
CA LEU A 243 4.65 -9.78 14.65
C LEU A 243 3.78 -8.60 14.18
N LEU A 244 4.19 -7.36 14.48
CA LEU A 244 3.48 -6.15 14.09
C LEU A 244 3.38 -6.03 12.56
N VAL A 245 4.46 -6.26 11.81
CA VAL A 245 4.40 -6.19 10.34
C VAL A 245 3.58 -7.33 9.74
N LEU A 246 3.59 -8.53 10.33
CA LEU A 246 2.72 -9.64 9.88
C LEU A 246 1.25 -9.33 10.13
N MET A 247 0.90 -8.77 11.29
CA MET A 247 -0.44 -8.28 11.59
C MET A 247 -0.85 -7.16 10.62
N GLU A 248 0.06 -6.25 10.31
CA GLU A 248 -0.18 -5.16 9.36
C GLU A 248 -0.52 -5.70 7.96
N VAL A 249 0.22 -6.71 7.49
CA VAL A 249 -0.12 -7.39 6.22
C VAL A 249 -1.50 -8.05 6.31
N ALA A 250 -1.86 -8.68 7.43
CA ALA A 250 -3.12 -9.42 7.56
C ALA A 250 -4.35 -8.52 7.69
N LEU A 251 -4.22 -7.37 8.36
CA LEU A 251 -5.34 -6.49 8.73
C LEU A 251 -5.53 -5.33 7.76
N SER A 252 -4.45 -4.85 7.13
CA SER A 252 -4.48 -3.66 6.29
C SER A 252 -4.62 -3.98 4.80
N SER A 253 -5.24 -3.07 4.07
CA SER A 253 -5.51 -3.25 2.63
C SER A 253 -4.35 -2.82 1.72
N PHE A 254 -3.21 -2.40 2.30
CA PHE A 254 -2.09 -1.83 1.56
C PHE A 254 -1.64 -2.74 0.40
N PRO A 255 -1.45 -2.19 -0.80
CA PRO A 255 -0.93 -2.95 -1.93
C PRO A 255 0.55 -3.27 -1.73
N VAL A 256 1.03 -4.37 -2.33
CA VAL A 256 2.47 -4.69 -2.40
C VAL A 256 2.84 -4.87 -3.85
N ARG A 257 4.00 -4.30 -4.24
CA ARG A 257 4.60 -4.42 -5.57
C ARG A 257 6.00 -4.99 -5.45
N LEU A 258 6.41 -5.84 -6.37
CA LEU A 258 7.75 -6.42 -6.41
C LEU A 258 8.82 -5.35 -6.65
N VAL A 259 8.53 -4.36 -7.52
CA VAL A 259 9.46 -3.26 -7.82
C VAL A 259 9.78 -2.40 -6.59
N HIS A 260 8.91 -2.39 -5.57
CA HIS A 260 9.17 -1.68 -4.33
C HIS A 260 10.27 -2.31 -3.46
N ALA A 261 10.85 -3.46 -3.85
CA ALA A 261 12.09 -3.99 -3.25
C ALA A 261 13.22 -2.94 -3.24
N LEU A 262 13.21 -2.00 -4.19
CA LEU A 262 14.20 -0.92 -4.29
C LEU A 262 14.29 -0.07 -3.03
N TYR A 263 13.18 0.16 -2.32
CA TYR A 263 13.13 1.03 -1.14
C TYR A 263 13.80 0.42 0.10
N PRO A 264 13.50 -0.82 0.55
CA PRO A 264 14.27 -1.46 1.61
C PRO A 264 15.74 -1.68 1.23
N MET A 265 16.05 -1.92 -0.05
CA MET A 265 17.46 -2.01 -0.51
C MET A 265 18.19 -0.68 -0.34
N LEU A 266 17.60 0.42 -0.81
CA LEU A 266 18.16 1.77 -0.65
C LEU A 266 18.31 2.14 0.82
N TYR A 267 17.33 1.79 1.65
CA TYR A 267 17.37 1.98 3.10
C TYR A 267 18.55 1.21 3.74
N GLY A 268 18.74 -0.06 3.37
CA GLY A 268 19.89 -0.85 3.83
C GLY A 268 21.23 -0.23 3.41
N LEU A 269 21.35 0.19 2.15
CA LEU A 269 22.55 0.88 1.65
C LEU A 269 22.81 2.22 2.34
N LEU A 270 21.75 2.98 2.64
CA LEU A 270 21.87 4.23 3.40
C LEU A 270 22.42 3.97 4.80
N TYR A 271 21.94 2.93 5.49
CA TYR A 271 22.50 2.53 6.77
C TYR A 271 23.97 2.07 6.63
N MET A 272 24.35 1.41 5.54
CA MET A 272 25.76 1.06 5.28
C MET A 272 26.65 2.28 5.13
N VAL A 273 26.20 3.32 4.44
CA VAL A 273 26.95 4.59 4.34
C VAL A 273 27.17 5.19 5.72
N PHE A 274 26.13 5.24 6.56
CA PHE A 274 26.26 5.69 7.94
C PHE A 274 27.24 4.81 8.74
N ASN A 275 27.09 3.49 8.68
CA ASN A 275 27.86 2.53 9.47
C ASN A 275 29.36 2.57 9.12
N ILE A 276 29.71 2.63 7.83
CA ILE A 276 31.10 2.80 7.38
C ILE A 276 31.66 4.15 7.83
N SER A 277 30.87 5.22 7.72
CA SER A 277 31.29 6.56 8.14
C SER A 277 31.55 6.60 9.66
N TYR A 278 30.66 6.00 10.44
CA TYR A 278 30.77 5.89 11.90
C TYR A 278 32.04 5.13 12.31
N TRP A 279 32.29 3.97 11.68
CA TRP A 279 33.50 3.19 11.88
C TRP A 279 34.78 3.96 11.49
N SER A 280 34.75 4.68 10.35
CA SER A 280 35.94 5.35 9.82
C SER A 280 36.51 6.46 10.72
N TYR A 281 35.68 6.99 11.63
CA TYR A 281 36.09 8.01 12.59
C TYR A 281 37.03 7.46 13.68
N ASP A 282 36.76 6.27 14.20
CA ASP A 282 37.63 5.55 15.13
C ASP A 282 37.48 4.03 14.92
N PRO A 283 38.24 3.43 13.98
CA PRO A 283 38.12 2.01 13.63
C PRO A 283 38.33 1.02 14.77
N LYS A 284 38.89 1.47 15.92
CA LYS A 284 39.12 0.63 17.10
C LYS A 284 37.93 0.64 18.06
N ARG A 285 37.21 1.75 18.16
CA ARG A 285 36.11 1.92 19.13
C ARG A 285 34.73 1.93 18.48
N ASN A 286 34.64 2.23 17.19
CA ASN A 286 33.36 2.42 16.51
C ASN A 286 32.93 1.19 15.69
N VAL A 287 33.03 0.00 16.28
CA VAL A 287 32.61 -1.27 15.66
C VAL A 287 31.26 -1.72 16.26
N ILE A 288 30.16 -1.26 15.66
CA ILE A 288 28.80 -1.44 16.22
C ILE A 288 28.39 -2.91 16.38
N TYR A 289 28.80 -3.77 15.42
CA TYR A 289 28.43 -5.18 15.39
C TYR A 289 29.69 -6.03 15.26
N GLU A 290 30.44 -6.13 16.36
CA GLU A 290 31.66 -6.93 16.42
C GLU A 290 31.45 -8.36 15.90
N GLY A 291 32.42 -8.87 15.14
CA GLY A 291 32.38 -10.22 14.56
C GLY A 291 31.42 -10.42 13.37
N MET A 292 30.49 -9.49 13.11
CA MET A 292 29.51 -9.61 12.01
C MET A 292 29.65 -8.49 10.97
N LEU A 293 29.56 -7.22 11.39
CA LEU A 293 29.71 -6.05 10.53
C LEU A 293 30.90 -5.20 11.02
N ASP A 294 32.06 -5.84 11.07
CA ASP A 294 33.34 -5.24 11.42
C ASP A 294 34.17 -4.89 10.17
N TRP A 295 34.26 -3.60 9.86
CA TRP A 295 34.95 -3.08 8.68
C TRP A 295 36.49 -3.13 8.77
N ASN A 296 37.07 -3.51 9.92
CA ASN A 296 38.46 -3.94 9.98
C ASN A 296 38.68 -5.25 9.17
N HIS A 297 37.60 -5.98 8.90
CA HIS A 297 37.55 -7.16 8.03
C HIS A 297 36.61 -6.93 6.84
N PRO A 298 36.96 -6.05 5.89
CA PRO A 298 36.03 -5.50 4.90
C PRO A 298 35.44 -6.55 3.96
N LEU A 299 36.16 -7.63 3.65
CA LEU A 299 35.65 -8.70 2.80
C LEU A 299 34.46 -9.44 3.44
N LYS A 300 34.52 -9.72 4.74
CA LYS A 300 33.41 -10.37 5.46
C LYS A 300 32.18 -9.47 5.49
N CYS A 301 32.38 -8.18 5.78
CA CYS A 301 31.32 -7.17 5.72
C CYS A 301 30.69 -7.09 4.34
N LEU A 302 31.50 -6.98 3.29
CA LEU A 302 31.00 -6.88 1.92
C LEU A 302 30.14 -8.09 1.54
N ILE A 303 30.57 -9.30 1.88
CA ILE A 303 29.79 -10.53 1.62
C ILE A 303 28.45 -10.47 2.36
N LEU A 304 28.45 -10.11 3.64
CA LEU A 304 27.23 -10.01 4.44
C LEU A 304 26.26 -8.96 3.88
N VAL A 305 26.77 -7.77 3.54
CA VAL A 305 25.98 -6.67 2.97
C VAL A 305 25.37 -7.09 1.63
N VAL A 306 26.16 -7.69 0.75
CA VAL A 306 25.67 -8.16 -0.54
C VAL A 306 24.57 -9.21 -0.36
N LEU A 307 24.76 -10.16 0.57
CA LEU A 307 23.77 -11.18 0.88
C LEU A 307 22.47 -10.56 1.42
N LEU A 308 22.55 -9.66 2.41
CA LEU A 308 21.37 -9.05 3.03
C LEU A 308 20.61 -8.14 2.06
N VAL A 309 21.31 -7.30 1.29
CA VAL A 309 20.71 -6.30 0.40
C VAL A 309 20.24 -6.91 -0.92
N PHE A 310 21.02 -7.77 -1.56
CA PHE A 310 20.72 -8.25 -2.92
C PHE A 310 20.15 -9.67 -2.97
N VAL A 311 20.14 -10.41 -1.85
CA VAL A 311 19.55 -11.75 -1.79
C VAL A 311 18.38 -11.80 -0.81
N VAL A 312 18.63 -11.52 0.47
CA VAL A 312 17.61 -11.62 1.53
C VAL A 312 16.48 -10.62 1.32
N THR A 313 16.80 -9.35 1.06
CA THR A 313 15.79 -8.30 0.86
C THR A 313 14.84 -8.61 -0.32
N PRO A 314 15.31 -8.98 -1.53
CA PRO A 314 14.42 -9.40 -2.61
C PRO A 314 13.55 -10.62 -2.26
N ILE A 315 14.11 -11.62 -1.56
CA ILE A 315 13.35 -12.79 -1.09
C ILE A 315 12.24 -12.38 -0.12
N LEU A 316 12.52 -11.47 0.81
CA LEU A 316 11.54 -10.95 1.74
C LEU A 316 10.48 -10.09 1.05
N GLN A 317 10.83 -9.29 0.04
CA GLN A 317 9.85 -8.55 -0.76
C GLN A 317 8.95 -9.50 -1.56
N ILE A 318 9.49 -10.57 -2.13
CA ILE A 318 8.70 -11.61 -2.79
C ILE A 318 7.76 -12.24 -1.77
N THR A 319 8.24 -12.60 -0.58
CA THR A 319 7.40 -13.13 0.51
C THR A 319 6.28 -12.16 0.90
N HIS A 320 6.59 -10.87 1.02
CA HIS A 320 5.61 -9.81 1.31
C HIS A 320 4.52 -9.76 0.24
N PHE A 321 4.94 -9.81 -1.04
CA PHE A 321 4.04 -9.84 -2.18
C PHE A 321 3.18 -11.10 -2.19
N LEU A 322 3.75 -12.26 -1.86
CA LEU A 322 3.01 -13.52 -1.75
C LEU A 322 1.97 -13.46 -0.62
N PHE A 323 2.29 -12.91 0.55
CA PHE A 323 1.30 -12.70 1.62
C PHE A 323 0.22 -11.71 1.21
N TYR A 324 0.58 -10.63 0.52
CA TYR A 324 -0.40 -9.71 -0.07
C TYR A 324 -1.33 -10.43 -1.05
N LYS A 325 -0.80 -11.28 -1.94
CA LYS A 325 -1.61 -12.06 -2.87
C LYS A 325 -2.46 -13.09 -2.17
N LEU A 326 -1.93 -13.80 -1.18
CA LEU A 326 -2.67 -14.77 -0.37
C LEU A 326 -3.83 -14.08 0.36
N ARG A 327 -3.58 -12.97 1.07
CA ARG A 327 -4.63 -12.13 1.69
C ARG A 327 -5.67 -11.71 0.65
N SER A 328 -5.20 -11.25 -0.51
CA SER A 328 -6.08 -10.82 -1.59
C SER A 328 -6.89 -11.96 -2.19
N LEU A 329 -6.40 -13.20 -2.19
CA LEU A 329 -7.08 -14.40 -2.66
C LEU A 329 -8.11 -14.92 -1.65
N VAL A 330 -7.76 -14.95 -0.36
CA VAL A 330 -8.68 -15.30 0.73
C VAL A 330 -9.88 -14.35 0.75
N PHE A 331 -9.65 -13.08 0.44
CA PHE A 331 -10.71 -12.07 0.27
C PHE A 331 -11.20 -11.97 -1.21
N GLY A 332 -10.66 -12.80 -2.09
CA GLY A 332 -10.44 -12.63 -3.53
C GLY A 332 -11.55 -12.97 -4.48
N ARG A 333 -12.79 -12.86 -4.03
CA ARG A 333 -13.82 -12.22 -4.87
C ARG A 333 -13.59 -10.68 -4.94
N SER A 334 -12.36 -10.20 -4.79
CA SER A 334 -11.90 -8.87 -5.22
C SER A 334 -10.88 -8.91 -6.37
N ALA A 335 -10.41 -10.09 -6.78
CA ALA A 335 -9.41 -10.27 -7.86
C ALA A 335 -9.89 -9.93 -9.29
N ARG A 336 -11.17 -9.57 -9.48
CA ARG A 336 -11.73 -9.26 -10.82
C ARG A 336 -11.75 -7.77 -11.16
N LEU A 337 -11.09 -6.94 -10.33
CA LEU A 337 -11.03 -5.48 -10.51
C LEU A 337 -9.65 -4.99 -11.00
N ASP A 338 -8.62 -5.84 -10.91
CA ASP A 338 -7.31 -5.57 -11.52
C ASP A 338 -7.18 -6.25 -12.89
N SER A 339 -7.93 -7.35 -13.15
CA SER A 339 -7.94 -8.04 -14.46
C SER A 339 -8.62 -7.24 -15.58
N THR A 340 -9.40 -6.21 -15.25
CA THR A 340 -9.93 -5.27 -16.25
C THR A 340 -8.92 -4.19 -16.64
N SER A 341 -7.79 -4.06 -15.93
CA SER A 341 -6.69 -3.17 -16.33
C SER A 341 -5.76 -3.78 -17.39
N SER A 342 -5.89 -5.08 -17.69
CA SER A 342 -5.13 -5.76 -18.73
C SER A 342 -5.91 -6.00 -20.03
N PHE A 343 -7.11 -5.43 -20.18
CA PHE A 343 -7.97 -5.65 -21.37
C PHE A 343 -8.46 -4.37 -22.06
N SER A 344 -7.85 -3.22 -21.76
CA SER A 344 -8.14 -1.97 -22.48
C SER A 344 -6.84 -1.38 -22.99
N THR A 345 -6.18 -2.09 -23.90
CA THR A 345 -5.45 -1.43 -24.98
C THR A 345 -6.52 -0.95 -25.96
N CYS A 346 -6.91 0.32 -25.83
CA CYS A 346 -7.41 1.04 -26.99
C CYS A 346 -6.16 1.24 -27.87
N ASP A 347 -6.03 0.40 -28.88
CA ASP A 347 -5.17 0.69 -30.02
C ASP A 347 -5.70 1.98 -30.66
N VAL A 348 -4.84 3.00 -30.70
CA VAL A 348 -4.95 4.15 -31.61
C VAL A 348 -3.64 4.24 -32.36
#